data_AF-A0A317J568-F1
#
_entry.id   AF-A0A317J568-F1
#
_cell.length_a   1.000
_cell.length_b   1.000
_cell.length_c   1.000
_cell.angle_alpha   90.00
_cell.angle_beta   90.00
_cell.angle_gamma   90.00
#
_symmetry.space_group_name_H-M   'P 1'
#
loop_
_entity.id
_entity.type
_entity.pdbx_description
1 polymer ?
#
loop_
_entity_poly.entity_id
_entity_poly.type
_entity_poly.pdbx_seq_one_letter_code
_entity_poly.pdbx_strand_id
1 'polypeptide(L)'
;MGSNVITVFDLDREIRLTAFLNNAKPDLSPANKRATAERLVEQQLIRREIALGQYPVPEPSAVGPLPANLPRIAEYGLTEQEVKDALLWQLTLLRFVEVRFRPGIQVSDQKIRDYFEKVVEPAARAARPGTDITIEDYREQIEATLTGQRSDRELNTWMNDARKRTDIIYHDEVFQ
;
A
#
# COMPACT_ATOMS: atom_id res chain seq x y z
N MET A 1 27.23 2.20 -9.85
CA MET A 1 25.96 2.04 -9.10
C MET A 1 25.06 3.19 -9.52
N GLY A 2 23.90 2.88 -10.12
CA GLY A 2 23.02 3.90 -10.69
C GLY A 2 22.26 4.63 -9.57
N SER A 3 22.34 5.95 -9.57
CA SER A 3 21.47 6.79 -8.75
C SER A 3 20.06 6.74 -9.35
N ASN A 4 19.06 6.33 -8.56
CA ASN A 4 17.66 6.45 -8.98
C ASN A 4 17.22 7.89 -8.74
N VAL A 5 16.94 8.62 -9.82
CA VAL A 5 16.51 10.02 -9.78
C VAL A 5 14.99 10.08 -9.91
N ILE A 6 14.33 10.80 -9.00
CA ILE A 6 12.92 11.16 -9.09
C ILE A 6 12.84 12.59 -9.60
N THR A 7 12.17 12.81 -10.72
CA THR A 7 12.08 14.13 -11.38
C THR A 7 10.76 14.85 -11.06
N VAL A 8 10.66 16.15 -11.37
CA VAL A 8 9.39 16.90 -11.32
C VAL A 8 8.31 16.22 -12.16
N PHE A 9 8.68 15.70 -13.33
CA PHE A 9 7.75 14.99 -14.20
C PHE A 9 7.18 13.73 -13.53
N ASP A 10 8.02 12.99 -12.79
CA ASP A 10 7.55 11.83 -12.02
C ASP A 10 6.60 12.24 -10.89
N LEU A 11 6.86 13.36 -10.22
CA LEU A 11 5.97 13.90 -9.18
C LEU A 11 4.61 14.27 -9.75
N ASP A 12 4.58 15.09 -10.81
CA ASP A 12 3.34 15.55 -11.43
C ASP A 12 2.52 14.37 -12.00
N ARG A 13 3.20 13.38 -12.62
CA ARG A 13 2.57 12.15 -13.10
C ARG A 13 1.94 11.37 -11.96
N GLU A 14 2.68 11.15 -10.88
CA GLU A 14 2.20 10.40 -9.71
C GLU A 14 1.03 11.11 -9.01
N ILE A 15 1.05 12.45 -8.93
CA ILE A 15 -0.06 13.25 -8.40
C ILE A 15 -1.31 13.06 -9.25
N ARG A 16 -1.20 13.21 -10.58
CA ARG A 16 -2.32 13.04 -11.52
C ARG A 16 -2.90 11.63 -11.45
N LEU A 17 -2.03 10.63 -11.40
CA LEU A 17 -2.41 9.22 -11.28
C LEU A 17 -3.18 8.94 -9.99
N THR A 18 -2.70 9.48 -8.87
CA THR A 18 -3.36 9.33 -7.57
C THR A 18 -4.71 10.04 -7.55
N ALA A 19 -4.79 11.24 -8.12
CA ALA A 19 -6.03 11.99 -8.23
C ALA A 19 -7.05 11.26 -9.13
N PHE A 20 -6.59 10.69 -10.25
CA PHE A 20 -7.40 9.89 -11.15
C PHE A 20 -8.02 8.67 -10.46
N LEU A 21 -7.20 7.87 -9.76
CA LEU A 21 -7.67 6.66 -9.06
C LEU A 21 -8.65 6.97 -7.92
N ASN A 22 -8.53 8.15 -7.31
CA ASN A 22 -9.41 8.61 -6.24
C ASN A 22 -10.61 9.45 -6.72
N ASN A 23 -10.77 9.64 -8.04
CA ASN A 23 -11.76 10.54 -8.63
C ASN A 23 -11.75 11.96 -8.01
N ALA A 24 -10.56 12.49 -7.79
CA ALA A 24 -10.30 13.78 -7.15
C ALA A 24 -9.58 14.73 -8.13
N LYS A 25 -9.56 16.03 -7.84
CA LYS A 25 -8.74 16.97 -8.62
C LYS A 25 -7.26 16.85 -8.22
N PRO A 26 -6.32 16.88 -9.18
CA PRO A 26 -4.90 16.85 -8.85
C PRO A 26 -4.49 18.12 -8.11
N ASP A 27 -3.82 17.96 -6.97
CA ASP A 27 -3.23 19.05 -6.20
C ASP A 27 -1.73 19.13 -6.50
N LEU A 28 -1.32 20.12 -7.30
CA LEU A 28 0.09 20.35 -7.65
C LEU A 28 0.77 21.35 -6.70
N SER A 29 0.19 21.59 -5.51
CA SER A 29 0.78 22.47 -4.51
C SER A 29 2.18 21.98 -4.06
N PRO A 30 3.08 22.90 -3.66
CA PRO A 30 4.39 22.56 -3.10
C PRO A 30 4.32 21.50 -1.98
N ALA A 31 3.34 21.63 -1.10
CA ALA A 31 3.14 20.69 0.00
C ALA A 31 2.80 19.28 -0.51
N ASN A 32 1.90 19.16 -1.49
CA ASN A 32 1.56 17.85 -2.05
C ASN A 32 2.67 17.25 -2.93
N LYS A 33 3.46 18.09 -3.63
CA LYS A 33 4.68 17.65 -4.32
C LYS A 33 5.68 17.05 -3.34
N ARG A 34 5.90 17.72 -2.20
CA ARG A 34 6.79 17.21 -1.13
C ARG A 34 6.32 15.87 -0.59
N ALA A 35 5.03 15.76 -0.23
CA ALA A 35 4.43 14.51 0.24
C ALA A 35 4.51 13.39 -0.82
N THR A 36 4.29 13.73 -2.09
CA THR A 36 4.41 12.77 -3.20
C THR A 36 5.86 12.29 -3.39
N ALA A 37 6.85 13.18 -3.22
CA ALA A 37 8.26 12.79 -3.30
C ALA A 37 8.63 11.78 -2.21
N GLU A 38 8.13 11.96 -0.99
CA GLU A 38 8.34 10.99 0.09
C GLU A 38 7.77 9.61 -0.26
N ARG A 39 6.54 9.57 -0.80
CA ARG A 39 5.94 8.32 -1.27
C ARG A 39 6.71 7.69 -2.42
N LEU A 40 7.18 8.46 -3.40
CA LEU A 40 7.98 7.92 -4.50
C LEU A 40 9.32 7.37 -4.02
N VAL A 41 9.95 8.00 -3.02
CA VAL A 41 11.14 7.45 -2.36
C VAL A 41 10.83 6.10 -1.74
N GLU A 42 9.72 5.96 -1.00
CA GLU A 42 9.29 4.67 -0.43
C GLU A 42 9.06 3.62 -1.51
N GLN A 43 8.38 3.98 -2.61
CA GLN A 43 8.22 3.07 -3.75
C GLN A 43 9.56 2.63 -4.33
N GLN A 44 10.55 3.51 -4.43
CA GLN A 44 11.88 3.16 -4.93
C GLN A 44 12.62 2.21 -3.98
N LEU A 45 12.48 2.39 -2.66
CA LEU A 45 13.04 1.47 -1.68
C LEU A 45 12.42 0.07 -1.81
N ILE A 46 11.10 0.00 -2.01
CA ILE A 46 10.40 -1.28 -2.25
C ILE A 46 10.86 -1.92 -3.56
N ARG A 47 10.91 -1.17 -4.66
CA ARG A 47 11.38 -1.69 -5.97
C ARG A 47 12.79 -2.26 -5.86
N ARG A 48 13.67 -1.56 -5.14
CA ARG A 48 15.04 -2.02 -4.90
C ARG A 48 15.05 -3.34 -4.11
N GLU A 49 14.27 -3.45 -3.04
CA GLU A 49 14.19 -4.68 -2.24
C GLU A 49 13.60 -5.84 -3.04
N ILE A 50 12.56 -5.58 -3.84
CA ILE A 50 11.98 -6.57 -4.76
C ILE A 50 13.06 -7.12 -5.69
N ALA A 51 13.84 -6.24 -6.32
CA ALA A 51 14.90 -6.64 -7.24
C ALA A 51 16.04 -7.40 -6.55
N LEU A 52 16.49 -6.94 -5.37
CA LEU A 52 17.57 -7.57 -4.62
C LEU A 52 17.17 -8.94 -4.06
N GLY A 53 15.95 -9.04 -3.52
CA GLY A 53 15.41 -10.28 -2.96
C GLY A 53 14.80 -11.23 -4.00
N GLN A 54 14.79 -10.83 -5.29
CA GLN A 54 14.19 -11.59 -6.38
C GLN A 54 12.74 -12.00 -6.09
N TYR A 55 11.98 -11.09 -5.50
CA TYR A 55 10.57 -11.33 -5.19
C TYR A 55 9.74 -11.47 -6.47
N PRO A 56 8.70 -12.33 -6.46
CA PRO A 56 7.88 -12.56 -7.64
C PRO A 56 7.10 -11.29 -8.01
N VAL A 57 7.20 -10.88 -9.27
CA VAL A 57 6.46 -9.77 -9.85
C VAL A 57 5.33 -10.34 -10.72
N PRO A 58 4.08 -9.86 -10.59
CA PRO A 58 2.99 -10.26 -11.47
C PRO A 58 3.30 -9.93 -12.94
N GLU A 59 2.81 -10.77 -13.85
CA GLU A 59 2.87 -10.49 -15.28
C GLU A 59 1.96 -9.29 -15.63
N PRO A 60 2.27 -8.50 -16.68
CA PRO A 60 1.42 -7.37 -17.09
C PRO A 60 -0.04 -7.76 -17.39
N SER A 61 -0.28 -9.00 -17.82
CA SER A 61 -1.62 -9.55 -18.07
C SER A 61 -2.46 -9.75 -16.80
N ALA A 62 -1.85 -9.70 -15.61
CA ALA A 62 -2.57 -9.68 -14.34
C ALA A 62 -3.40 -8.40 -14.17
N VAL A 63 -3.03 -7.31 -14.85
CA VAL A 63 -3.87 -6.12 -14.97
C VAL A 63 -4.93 -6.40 -16.03
N GLY A 64 -6.15 -6.62 -15.58
CA GLY A 64 -7.32 -6.78 -16.44
C GLY A 64 -7.67 -5.50 -17.23
N PRO A 65 -8.75 -5.53 -18.02
CA PRO A 65 -9.25 -4.33 -18.68
C PRO A 65 -9.61 -3.25 -17.65
N LEU A 66 -9.36 -1.99 -18.01
CA LEU A 66 -9.74 -0.87 -17.14
C LEU A 66 -11.26 -0.82 -16.96
N PRO A 67 -11.76 -0.57 -15.73
CA PRO A 67 -13.20 -0.43 -15.48
C PRO A 67 -13.83 0.68 -16.33
N ALA A 68 -15.00 0.41 -16.90
CA ALA A 68 -15.73 1.35 -17.76
C ALA A 68 -16.24 2.60 -17.02
N ASN A 69 -16.31 2.54 -15.69
CA ASN A 69 -16.76 3.64 -14.81
C ASN A 69 -15.62 4.56 -14.35
N LEU A 70 -14.39 4.37 -14.82
CA LEU A 70 -13.31 5.30 -14.53
C LEU A 70 -13.57 6.66 -15.19
N PRO A 71 -13.14 7.77 -14.56
CA PRO A 71 -13.16 9.07 -15.21
C PRO A 71 -12.33 9.04 -16.50
N ARG A 72 -12.49 10.05 -17.35
CA ARG A 72 -11.75 10.10 -18.62
C ARG A 72 -10.26 10.31 -18.35
N ILE A 73 -9.45 9.30 -18.59
CA ILE A 73 -7.99 9.28 -18.36
C ILE A 73 -7.30 10.52 -18.98
N ALA A 74 -7.72 10.89 -20.20
CA ALA A 74 -7.19 12.04 -20.92
C ALA A 74 -7.44 13.39 -20.20
N GLU A 75 -8.51 13.53 -19.41
CA GLU A 75 -8.78 14.76 -18.65
C GLU A 75 -7.76 15.00 -17.52
N TYR A 76 -7.08 13.93 -17.09
CA TYR A 76 -6.00 14.00 -16.11
C TYR A 76 -4.63 14.20 -16.78
N GLY A 77 -4.55 14.18 -18.11
CA GLY A 77 -3.29 14.21 -18.87
C GLY A 77 -2.48 12.91 -18.73
N LEU A 78 -3.16 11.79 -18.52
CA LEU A 78 -2.57 10.46 -18.42
C LEU A 78 -2.87 9.65 -19.69
N THR A 79 -2.10 8.59 -19.88
CA THR A 79 -2.34 7.54 -20.86
C THR A 79 -2.94 6.31 -20.20
N GLU A 80 -3.61 5.46 -20.98
CA GLU A 80 -4.11 4.18 -20.49
C GLU A 80 -2.98 3.29 -19.97
N GLN A 81 -1.81 3.33 -20.61
CA GLN A 81 -0.65 2.53 -20.20
C GLN A 81 -0.13 2.97 -18.83
N GLU A 82 -0.04 4.28 -18.55
CA GLU A 82 0.38 4.78 -17.23
C GLU A 82 -0.55 4.32 -16.11
N VAL A 83 -1.86 4.26 -16.37
CA VAL A 83 -2.84 3.72 -15.41
C VAL A 83 -2.62 2.21 -15.22
N LYS A 84 -2.40 1.46 -16.31
CA LYS A 84 -2.12 0.01 -16.22
C LYS A 84 -0.82 -0.29 -15.46
N ASP A 85 0.24 0.47 -15.71
CA ASP A 85 1.53 0.33 -15.02
C ASP A 85 1.39 0.62 -13.52
N ALA A 86 0.56 1.60 -13.17
CA ALA A 86 0.23 1.89 -11.78
C ALA A 86 -0.51 0.74 -11.09
N LEU A 87 -1.51 0.16 -11.76
CA LEU A 87 -2.25 -0.99 -11.25
C LEU A 87 -1.34 -2.22 -11.11
N LEU A 88 -0.45 -2.45 -12.08
CA LEU A 88 0.54 -3.52 -12.01
C LEU A 88 1.47 -3.30 -10.81
N TRP A 89 1.90 -2.06 -10.57
CA TRP A 89 2.68 -1.71 -9.39
C TRP A 89 1.92 -1.98 -8.08
N GLN A 90 0.63 -1.65 -7.99
CA GLN A 90 -0.19 -1.97 -6.83
C GLN A 90 -0.27 -3.48 -6.57
N LEU A 91 -0.50 -4.29 -7.62
CA LEU A 91 -0.49 -5.75 -7.51
C LEU A 91 0.89 -6.27 -7.07
N THR A 92 1.96 -5.70 -7.61
CA THR A 92 3.34 -6.02 -7.24
C THR A 92 3.59 -5.74 -5.76
N LEU A 93 3.15 -4.58 -5.26
CA LEU A 93 3.27 -4.22 -3.86
C LEU A 93 2.49 -5.19 -2.95
N LEU A 94 1.25 -5.51 -3.30
CA LEU A 94 0.44 -6.47 -2.55
C LEU A 94 1.13 -7.83 -2.47
N ARG A 95 1.66 -8.33 -3.61
CA ARG A 95 2.38 -9.60 -3.67
C ARG A 95 3.68 -9.57 -2.86
N PHE A 96 4.43 -8.47 -2.93
CA PHE A 96 5.63 -8.28 -2.14
C PHE A 96 5.33 -8.34 -0.63
N VAL A 97 4.29 -7.61 -0.18
CA VAL A 97 3.90 -7.61 1.24
C VAL A 97 3.48 -9.00 1.68
N GLU A 98 2.67 -9.68 0.85
CA GLU A 98 2.21 -11.04 1.11
C GLU A 98 3.39 -12.02 1.27
N VAL A 99 4.33 -12.03 0.33
CA VAL A 99 5.44 -12.99 0.33
C VAL A 99 6.50 -12.67 1.39
N ARG A 100 6.75 -11.40 1.66
CA ARG A 100 7.83 -11.01 2.58
C ARG A 100 7.42 -11.04 4.05
N PHE A 101 6.20 -10.60 4.37
CA PHE A 101 5.81 -10.36 5.77
C PHE A 101 4.79 -11.37 6.31
N ARG A 102 3.98 -12.02 5.47
CA ARG A 102 3.03 -13.02 5.99
C ARG A 102 3.68 -14.32 6.46
N PRO A 103 4.69 -14.89 5.76
CA PRO A 103 5.32 -16.13 6.21
C PRO A 103 6.00 -15.95 7.57
N GLY A 104 5.64 -16.77 8.55
CA GLY A 104 6.18 -16.70 9.92
C GLY A 104 5.30 -15.93 10.91
N ILE A 105 4.20 -15.32 10.48
CA ILE A 105 3.20 -14.77 11.40
C ILE A 105 2.38 -15.91 12.00
N GLN A 106 2.72 -16.30 13.23
CA GLN A 106 1.86 -17.12 14.07
C GLN A 106 0.99 -16.24 14.97
N VAL A 107 -0.32 -16.41 14.86
CA VAL A 107 -1.30 -15.83 15.78
C VAL A 107 -1.62 -16.91 16.81
N SER A 108 -1.24 -16.68 18.07
CA SER A 108 -1.54 -17.60 19.17
C SER A 108 -3.02 -17.52 19.56
N ASP A 109 -3.61 -18.64 19.99
CA ASP A 109 -4.98 -18.68 20.53
C ASP A 109 -5.25 -17.62 21.60
N GLN A 110 -4.27 -17.31 22.45
CA GLN A 110 -4.43 -16.27 23.46
C GLN A 110 -4.69 -14.89 22.86
N LYS A 111 -4.02 -14.55 21.75
CA LYS A 111 -4.25 -13.27 21.05
C LYS A 111 -5.62 -13.23 20.38
N ILE A 112 -6.10 -14.37 19.90
CA ILE A 112 -7.45 -14.49 19.32
C ILE A 112 -8.48 -14.25 20.42
N ARG A 113 -8.35 -14.91 21.57
CA ARG A 113 -9.21 -14.69 22.74
C ARG A 113 -9.18 -13.23 23.22
N ASP A 114 -7.99 -12.68 23.42
CA ASP A 114 -7.84 -11.30 23.86
C ASP A 114 -8.51 -10.31 22.90
N TYR A 115 -8.36 -10.52 21.59
CA TYR A 115 -8.97 -9.66 20.58
C TYR A 115 -10.49 -9.84 20.50
N PHE A 116 -10.96 -11.08 20.65
CA PHE A 116 -12.39 -11.37 20.72
C PHE A 116 -13.05 -10.62 21.89
N GLU A 117 -12.56 -10.84 23.11
CA GLU A 117 -13.14 -10.27 24.34
C GLU A 117 -13.06 -8.73 24.36
N LYS A 118 -11.97 -8.15 23.85
CA LYS A 118 -11.73 -6.69 23.96
C LYS A 118 -12.31 -5.89 22.80
N VAL A 119 -12.48 -6.48 21.62
CA VAL A 119 -12.82 -5.76 20.39
C VAL A 119 -14.08 -6.31 19.73
N VAL A 120 -14.11 -7.62 19.45
CA VAL A 120 -15.18 -8.23 18.65
C VAL A 120 -16.46 -8.37 19.45
N GLU A 121 -16.41 -8.94 20.65
CA GLU A 121 -17.58 -9.20 21.47
C GLU A 121 -18.33 -7.91 21.84
N PRO A 122 -17.68 -6.81 22.29
CA PRO A 122 -18.38 -5.55 22.56
C PRO A 122 -19.06 -4.98 21.31
N ALA A 123 -18.38 -5.02 20.15
CA ALA A 123 -18.93 -4.50 18.89
C ALA A 123 -20.09 -5.36 18.37
N ALA A 124 -19.96 -6.70 18.43
CA ALA A 124 -20.97 -7.64 18.00
C ALA A 124 -22.22 -7.57 18.88
N ARG A 125 -22.06 -7.43 20.20
CA ARG A 125 -23.18 -7.31 21.15
C ARG A 125 -23.94 -6.00 20.96
N ALA A 126 -23.24 -4.91 20.64
CA ALA A 126 -23.86 -3.63 20.31
C ALA A 126 -24.66 -3.71 18.99
N ALA A 127 -24.14 -4.44 17.99
CA ALA A 127 -24.80 -4.61 16.70
C ALA A 127 -25.98 -5.61 16.73
N ARG A 128 -25.91 -6.64 17.58
CA ARG A 128 -26.91 -7.71 17.70
C ARG A 128 -27.19 -8.04 19.19
N PRO A 129 -28.02 -7.22 19.86
CA PRO A 129 -28.37 -7.47 21.25
C PRO A 129 -29.11 -8.80 21.43
N GLY A 130 -28.74 -9.58 22.44
CA GLY A 130 -29.44 -10.83 22.80
C GLY A 130 -29.13 -12.05 21.93
N THR A 131 -28.21 -11.93 20.97
CA THR A 131 -27.65 -13.09 20.26
C THR A 131 -26.46 -13.65 21.04
N ASP A 132 -26.32 -14.98 21.09
CA ASP A 132 -25.12 -15.61 21.63
C ASP A 132 -23.96 -15.37 20.65
N ILE A 133 -22.83 -14.91 21.17
CA ILE A 133 -21.66 -14.51 20.37
C ILE A 133 -20.52 -15.41 20.82
N THR A 134 -20.09 -16.30 19.95
CA THR A 134 -18.99 -17.23 20.26
C THR A 134 -17.71 -16.83 19.54
N ILE A 135 -16.56 -17.20 20.09
CA ILE A 135 -15.27 -16.90 19.46
C ILE A 135 -15.10 -17.67 18.15
N GLU A 136 -15.70 -18.86 18.04
CA GLU A 136 -15.69 -19.71 16.86
C GLU A 136 -16.33 -19.01 15.65
N ASP A 137 -17.39 -18.23 15.85
CA ASP A 137 -18.05 -17.47 14.78
C ASP A 137 -17.13 -16.42 14.14
N TYR A 138 -16.09 -15.98 14.85
CA TYR A 138 -15.20 -14.89 14.44
C TYR A 138 -13.73 -15.29 14.32
N ARG A 139 -13.37 -16.53 14.65
CA ARG A 139 -11.97 -16.97 14.75
C ARG A 139 -11.17 -16.66 13.49
N GLU A 140 -11.66 -17.06 12.32
CA GLU A 140 -10.97 -16.84 11.05
C GLU A 140 -10.79 -15.34 10.74
N GLN A 141 -11.82 -14.53 10.99
CA GLN A 141 -11.76 -13.08 10.80
C GLN A 141 -10.74 -12.42 11.75
N ILE A 142 -10.71 -12.86 13.01
CA ILE A 142 -9.76 -12.38 14.01
C ILE A 142 -8.33 -12.76 13.62
N GLU A 143 -8.10 -14.01 13.22
CA GLU A 143 -6.80 -14.47 12.74
C GLU A 143 -6.31 -13.66 11.54
N ALA A 144 -7.18 -13.44 10.55
CA ALA A 144 -6.87 -12.62 9.38
C ALA A 144 -6.53 -11.17 9.77
N THR A 145 -7.29 -10.59 10.70
CA THR A 145 -7.09 -9.22 11.18
C THR A 145 -5.76 -9.08 11.93
N LEU A 146 -5.48 -9.99 12.87
CA LEU A 146 -4.24 -9.98 13.65
C LEU A 146 -3.02 -10.24 12.77
N THR A 147 -3.17 -11.09 11.75
CA THR A 147 -2.12 -11.34 10.75
C THR A 147 -1.83 -10.09 9.93
N GLY A 148 -2.87 -9.39 9.45
CA GLY A 148 -2.74 -8.12 8.74
C GLY A 148 -2.03 -7.06 9.59
N GLN A 149 -2.50 -6.82 10.80
CA GLN A 149 -1.91 -5.85 11.73
C GLN A 149 -0.44 -6.12 12.07
N ARG A 150 -0.04 -7.39 12.08
CA ARG A 150 1.38 -7.75 12.28
C ARG A 150 2.19 -7.51 11.01
N SER A 151 1.66 -7.89 9.85
CA SER A 151 2.30 -7.61 8.55
C SER A 151 2.55 -6.11 8.37
N ASP A 152 1.56 -5.27 8.70
CA ASP A 152 1.68 -3.81 8.60
C ASP A 152 2.78 -3.25 9.51
N ARG A 153 2.91 -3.79 10.74
CA ARG A 153 3.97 -3.38 11.68
C ARG A 153 5.35 -3.76 11.18
N GLU A 154 5.50 -4.96 10.62
CA GLU A 154 6.77 -5.44 10.06
C GLU A 154 7.16 -4.64 8.80
N LEU A 155 6.19 -4.34 7.92
CA LEU A 155 6.38 -3.44 6.78
C LEU A 155 6.86 -2.05 7.22
N ASN A 156 6.18 -1.43 8.19
CA ASN A 156 6.56 -0.10 8.70
C ASN A 156 7.95 -0.11 9.34
N THR A 157 8.29 -1.16 10.09
CA THR A 157 9.61 -1.30 10.71
C THR A 157 10.69 -1.41 9.63
N TRP A 158 10.48 -2.28 8.64
CA TRP A 158 11.40 -2.44 7.53
C TRP A 158 11.55 -1.15 6.71
N MET A 159 10.46 -0.43 6.43
CA MET A 159 10.49 0.83 5.68
C MET A 159 11.35 1.88 6.40
N ASN A 160 11.16 2.04 7.71
CA ASN A 160 11.94 2.96 8.53
C ASN A 160 13.44 2.63 8.47
N ASP A 161 13.80 1.35 8.53
CA ASP A 161 15.20 0.92 8.44
C ASP A 161 15.77 1.08 7.04
N ALA A 162 14.99 0.81 5.99
CA ALA A 162 15.40 1.01 4.60
C ALA A 162 15.69 2.50 4.31
N ARG A 163 14.85 3.41 4.83
CA ARG A 163 15.07 4.87 4.74
C ARG A 163 16.35 5.29 5.45
N LYS A 164 16.61 4.80 6.67
CA LYS A 164 17.85 5.12 7.42
C LYS A 164 19.13 4.64 6.74
N ARG A 165 19.07 3.56 5.96
CA ARG A 165 20.22 2.93 5.29
C ARG A 165 20.49 3.49 3.89
N THR A 166 19.59 4.32 3.37
CA THR A 166 19.69 4.86 2.01
C THR A 166 19.97 6.35 2.08
N ASP A 167 20.98 6.81 1.34
CA ASP A 167 21.22 8.23 1.19
C ASP A 167 20.13 8.83 0.28
N ILE A 168 19.33 9.74 0.83
CA ILE A 168 18.18 10.36 0.17
C ILE A 168 18.42 11.86 0.16
N ILE A 169 18.64 12.41 -1.03
CA ILE A 169 18.88 13.84 -1.23
C ILE A 169 17.65 14.44 -1.90
N TYR A 170 17.14 15.52 -1.32
CA TYR A 170 16.04 16.30 -1.89
C TYR A 170 16.58 17.63 -2.43
N HIS A 171 16.13 17.98 -3.63
CA HIS A 171 16.44 19.27 -4.26
C HIS A 171 15.19 20.14 -4.21
N ASP A 172 15.17 21.13 -3.32
CA ASP A 172 13.94 21.89 -3.01
C ASP A 172 13.37 22.70 -4.18
N GLU A 173 14.19 22.94 -5.21
CA GLU A 173 13.82 23.58 -6.47
C GLU A 173 12.64 22.88 -7.17
N VAL A 174 12.49 21.57 -6.97
CA VAL A 174 11.42 20.76 -7.61
C VAL A 174 10.06 20.92 -6.91
N PHE A 175 10.04 21.48 -5.70
CA PHE A 175 8.82 21.68 -4.92
C PHE A 175 8.22 23.08 -5.09
N GLN A 176 8.90 24.00 -5.79
CA GLN A 176 8.37 25.33 -6.08
C GLN A 176 7.21 25.29 -7.09
#